data_AF-A0A9D2D4G1-F1
#
_entry.id   AF-A0A9D2D4G1-F1
#
_cell.length_a   1.000
_cell.length_b   1.000
_cell.length_c   1.000
_cell.angle_alpha   90.00
_cell.angle_beta   90.00
_cell.angle_gamma   90.00
#
_symmetry.space_group_name_H-M   'P 1'
#
loop_
_entity.id
_entity.type
_entity.pdbx_description
1 polymer ?
#
loop_
_entity_poly.entity_id
_entity_poly.type
_entity_poly.pdbx_seq_one_letter_code
_entity_poly.pdbx_strand_id
1 'polypeptide(L)'
;MKLTEKDAKKLKAAFFSAVMGTAGDRQKVRGDYYRRDSEYWMLFSLNSQMGKALYRVIADEELLEMLRCTAQKLGYSPSQSEVLWIFREYVKKRFEKWPYALQKAGLGKSAGKGGKTIQKSETENRQKQKLLGQLKNKAEKNGYLPHPNQCPQLREELKKYFYTWGDALAAAGIDNSRSAGDFKYKVMESDGAYSQMLEEVKKQAVEYGRAPMHFEVDKEMRRKLLKKYGSWGNVLYQVGLESAVCIRPFADYYLDYRSRTNKKKHSHNLSNYYYTVFNLTDEHKKDLEILKEQIQKTGKIPGKKEVPDQMRKRLIAVCGSWQNVLWQITRNNDWEIRNEKTTR
;
A
#
# COMPACT_ATOMS: atom_id res chain seq x y z
N MET A 1 29.84 -19.23 19.63
CA MET A 1 30.87 -18.18 19.51
C MET A 1 30.19 -16.83 19.48
N LYS A 2 30.56 -15.92 20.40
CA LYS A 2 30.18 -14.50 20.34
C LYS A 2 31.40 -13.74 19.80
N LEU A 3 31.24 -12.98 18.73
CA LEU A 3 32.30 -12.12 18.21
C LEU A 3 32.43 -10.89 19.12
N THR A 4 33.66 -10.49 19.42
CA THR A 4 33.87 -9.16 20.02
C THR A 4 33.53 -8.09 18.97
N GLU A 5 33.22 -6.88 19.42
CA GLU A 5 32.89 -5.77 18.51
C GLU A 5 34.05 -5.46 17.54
N LYS A 6 35.30 -5.54 18.04
CA LYS A 6 36.52 -5.33 17.26
C LYS A 6 36.69 -6.41 16.18
N ASP A 7 36.45 -7.67 16.52
CA ASP A 7 36.57 -8.79 15.57
C ASP A 7 35.44 -8.78 14.54
N ALA A 8 34.22 -8.43 14.96
CA ALA A 8 33.08 -8.23 14.07
C ALA A 8 33.37 -7.14 13.04
N LYS A 9 33.92 -5.99 13.46
CA LYS A 9 34.28 -4.89 12.55
C LYS A 9 35.33 -5.32 11.52
N LYS A 10 36.38 -6.04 11.94
CA LYS A 10 37.42 -6.56 11.04
C LYS A 10 36.85 -7.56 10.04
N LEU A 11 36.02 -8.51 10.51
CA LEU A 11 35.40 -9.52 9.66
C LEU A 11 34.42 -8.89 8.65
N LYS A 12 33.64 -7.88 9.05
CA LYS A 12 32.77 -7.12 8.14
C LYS A 12 33.57 -6.43 7.05
N ALA A 13 34.68 -5.77 7.41
CA ALA A 13 35.55 -5.10 6.44
C ALA A 13 36.21 -6.09 5.47
N ALA A 14 36.70 -7.23 5.97
CA ALA A 14 37.25 -8.30 5.14
C ALA A 14 36.20 -8.88 4.19
N PHE A 15 34.97 -9.10 4.68
CA PHE A 15 33.86 -9.58 3.86
C PHE A 15 33.48 -8.56 2.78
N PHE A 16 33.37 -7.28 3.12
CA PHE A 16 33.10 -6.20 2.16
C PHE A 16 34.18 -6.16 1.07
N SER A 17 35.47 -6.22 1.46
CA SER A 17 36.59 -6.23 0.52
C SER A 17 36.54 -7.44 -0.42
N ALA A 18 36.21 -8.63 0.10
CA ALA A 18 36.03 -9.84 -0.70
C ALA A 18 34.89 -9.71 -1.73
N VAL A 19 33.75 -9.16 -1.32
CA VAL A 19 32.62 -8.89 -2.23
C VAL A 19 33.03 -7.92 -3.33
N MET A 20 33.67 -6.81 -2.96
CA MET A 20 34.10 -5.80 -3.93
C MET A 20 35.22 -6.30 -4.85
N GLY A 21 36.14 -7.12 -4.34
CA GLY A 21 37.25 -7.70 -5.10
C GLY A 21 36.79 -8.72 -6.15
N THR A 22 35.66 -9.40 -5.91
CA THR A 22 35.07 -10.39 -6.83
C THR A 22 33.96 -9.81 -7.73
N ALA A 23 33.51 -8.59 -7.46
CA ALA A 23 32.46 -7.91 -8.22
C ALA A 23 32.76 -7.86 -9.73
N GLY A 24 31.91 -8.50 -10.54
CA GLY A 24 32.01 -8.55 -12.00
C GLY A 24 32.96 -9.64 -12.54
N ASP A 25 33.79 -10.26 -11.70
CA ASP A 25 34.72 -11.32 -12.10
C ASP A 25 34.03 -12.70 -12.00
N ARG A 26 33.35 -13.08 -13.09
CA ARG A 26 32.60 -14.34 -13.14
C ARG A 26 33.48 -15.59 -12.97
N GLN A 27 34.79 -15.51 -13.25
CA GLN A 27 35.71 -16.63 -13.07
C GLN A 27 36.05 -16.80 -11.59
N LYS A 28 36.39 -15.72 -10.87
CA LYS A 28 36.60 -15.75 -9.41
C LYS A 28 35.32 -16.08 -8.64
N VAL A 29 34.17 -15.62 -9.14
CA VAL A 29 32.87 -15.99 -8.56
C VAL A 29 32.58 -17.48 -8.74
N ARG A 30 33.01 -18.10 -9.86
CA ARG A 30 32.76 -19.53 -10.18
C ARG A 30 33.82 -20.52 -9.66
N GLY A 31 35.06 -20.09 -9.46
CA GLY A 31 36.22 -20.97 -9.25
C GLY A 31 36.25 -21.77 -7.95
N ASP A 32 35.59 -21.29 -6.89
CA ASP A 32 35.76 -21.83 -5.53
C ASP A 32 34.46 -22.38 -4.89
N TYR A 33 33.44 -22.67 -5.71
CA TYR A 33 32.05 -22.83 -5.24
C TYR A 33 31.82 -23.84 -4.10
N TYR A 34 32.75 -24.76 -3.81
CA TYR A 34 32.59 -25.75 -2.73
C TYR A 34 33.90 -26.17 -2.04
N ARG A 35 34.99 -25.42 -2.20
CA ARG A 35 36.25 -25.71 -1.49
C ARG A 35 36.10 -25.36 -0.01
N ARG A 36 35.89 -26.38 0.82
CA ARG A 36 35.72 -26.25 2.29
C ARG A 36 37.00 -25.74 2.98
N ASP A 37 38.11 -25.81 2.27
CA ASP A 37 39.46 -25.33 2.59
C ASP A 37 39.72 -23.88 2.15
N SER A 38 38.80 -23.25 1.40
CA SER A 38 38.92 -21.84 1.03
C SER A 38 38.78 -20.95 2.26
N GLU A 39 39.64 -19.94 2.37
CA GLU A 39 39.57 -18.90 3.40
C GLU A 39 38.18 -18.24 3.45
N TYR A 40 37.56 -18.01 2.28
CA TYR A 40 36.20 -17.48 2.18
C TYR A 40 35.16 -18.40 2.82
N TRP A 41 35.29 -19.71 2.62
CA TRP A 41 34.37 -20.68 3.20
C TRP A 41 34.51 -20.71 4.71
N MET A 42 35.73 -20.79 5.23
CA MET A 42 35.98 -20.82 6.67
C MET A 42 35.50 -19.55 7.38
N LEU A 43 35.77 -18.37 6.82
CA LEU A 43 35.47 -17.10 7.47
C LEU A 43 34.00 -16.65 7.30
N PHE A 44 33.40 -16.87 6.12
CA PHE A 44 32.14 -16.19 5.77
C PHE A 44 30.97 -17.14 5.50
N SER A 45 31.20 -18.43 5.26
CA SER A 45 30.12 -19.39 4.94
C SER A 45 29.09 -19.54 6.05
N LEU A 46 27.81 -19.64 5.69
CA LEU A 46 26.74 -19.99 6.64
C LEU A 46 26.89 -21.39 7.25
N ASN A 47 27.79 -22.21 6.70
CA ASN A 47 28.09 -23.55 7.20
C ASN A 47 29.26 -23.56 8.20
N SER A 48 30.07 -22.50 8.27
CA SER A 48 31.14 -22.37 9.25
C SER A 48 30.64 -21.67 10.53
N GLN A 49 31.31 -21.93 11.66
CA GLN A 49 30.96 -21.29 12.93
C GLN A 49 31.19 -19.77 12.88
N MET A 50 32.27 -19.35 12.23
CA MET A 50 32.63 -17.94 12.05
C MET A 50 31.63 -17.21 11.15
N GLY A 51 31.27 -17.78 10.00
CA GLY A 51 30.34 -17.15 9.06
C GLY A 51 28.91 -17.07 9.62
N LYS A 52 28.47 -18.06 10.41
CA LYS A 52 27.21 -17.94 11.18
C LYS A 52 27.24 -16.77 12.16
N ALA A 53 28.37 -16.52 12.82
CA ALA A 53 28.52 -15.39 13.72
C ALA A 53 28.51 -14.06 12.96
N LEU A 54 29.21 -13.98 11.81
CA LEU A 54 29.21 -12.80 10.93
C LEU A 54 27.81 -12.48 10.39
N TYR A 55 27.07 -13.48 9.89
CA TYR A 55 25.71 -13.30 9.37
C TYR A 55 24.72 -12.71 10.39
N ARG A 56 24.93 -13.01 11.68
CA ARG A 56 24.08 -12.48 12.76
C ARG A 56 24.35 -11.02 13.08
N VAL A 57 25.62 -10.59 12.93
CA VAL A 57 26.03 -9.21 13.27
C VAL A 57 25.96 -8.24 12.10
N ILE A 58 25.87 -8.74 10.86
CA ILE A 58 25.61 -7.90 9.68
C ILE A 58 24.14 -7.50 9.65
N ALA A 59 23.90 -6.19 9.59
CA ALA A 59 22.59 -5.60 9.44
C ALA A 59 22.10 -5.67 7.99
N ASP A 60 20.78 -5.63 7.82
CA ASP A 60 20.15 -5.63 6.49
C ASP A 60 20.64 -4.44 5.65
N GLU A 61 20.79 -3.25 6.24
CA GLU A 61 21.29 -2.05 5.52
C GLU A 61 22.74 -2.20 5.04
N GLU A 62 23.61 -2.89 5.80
CA GLU A 62 24.99 -3.14 5.37
C GLU A 62 25.03 -4.04 4.12
N LEU A 63 24.11 -5.01 4.01
CA LEU A 63 23.97 -5.85 2.81
C LEU A 63 23.43 -5.05 1.61
N LEU A 64 22.48 -4.15 1.84
CA LEU A 64 21.97 -3.26 0.80
C LEU A 64 23.04 -2.28 0.32
N GLU A 65 23.87 -1.76 1.23
CA GLU A 65 24.98 -0.88 0.89
C GLU A 65 26.04 -1.61 0.04
N MET A 66 26.38 -2.85 0.40
CA MET A 66 27.23 -3.70 -0.44
C MET A 66 26.69 -3.87 -1.86
N LEU A 67 25.36 -4.02 -2.02
CA LEU A 67 24.73 -4.05 -3.35
C LEU A 67 24.88 -2.72 -4.10
N ARG A 68 24.70 -1.58 -3.41
CA ARG A 68 24.86 -0.24 -4.00
C ARG A 68 26.29 0.00 -4.47
N CYS A 69 27.29 -0.27 -3.62
CA CYS A 69 28.70 -0.14 -3.98
C CYS A 69 29.08 -1.05 -5.15
N THR A 70 28.60 -2.29 -5.14
CA THR A 70 28.82 -3.24 -6.26
C THR A 70 28.22 -2.69 -7.55
N ALA A 71 26.98 -2.19 -7.48
CA ALA A 71 26.32 -1.62 -8.64
C ALA A 71 27.08 -0.38 -9.17
N GLN A 72 27.54 0.50 -8.28
CA GLN A 72 28.32 1.68 -8.64
C GLN A 72 29.61 1.30 -9.36
N LYS A 73 30.32 0.27 -8.88
CA LYS A 73 31.52 -0.28 -9.53
C LYS A 73 31.22 -0.84 -10.92
N LEU A 74 30.07 -1.48 -11.11
CA LEU A 74 29.69 -2.10 -12.38
C LEU A 74 29.01 -1.12 -13.36
N GLY A 75 28.44 -0.01 -12.87
CA GLY A 75 27.63 0.94 -13.63
C GLY A 75 26.18 0.48 -13.88
N TYR A 76 25.79 -0.70 -13.40
CA TYR A 76 24.46 -1.31 -13.53
C TYR A 76 24.14 -2.20 -12.32
N SER A 77 22.89 -2.63 -12.20
CA SER A 77 22.46 -3.48 -11.08
C SER A 77 23.10 -4.87 -11.19
N PRO A 78 23.83 -5.37 -10.18
CA PRO A 78 24.58 -6.63 -10.29
C PRO A 78 23.67 -7.84 -10.41
N SER A 79 24.04 -8.79 -11.29
CA SER A 79 23.43 -10.12 -11.29
C SER A 79 23.99 -11.00 -10.18
N GLN A 80 23.24 -12.05 -9.82
CA GLN A 80 23.67 -13.04 -8.81
C GLN A 80 25.02 -13.71 -9.15
N SER A 81 25.35 -13.82 -10.43
CA SER A 81 26.61 -14.42 -10.90
C SER A 81 27.79 -13.46 -10.95
N GLU A 82 27.58 -12.18 -10.64
CA GLU A 82 28.60 -11.12 -10.67
C GLU A 82 29.00 -10.69 -9.25
N VAL A 83 28.51 -11.39 -8.23
CA VAL A 83 28.82 -11.13 -6.82
C VAL A 83 29.33 -12.40 -6.16
N LEU A 84 30.06 -12.24 -5.06
CA LEU A 84 30.51 -13.35 -4.23
C LEU A 84 29.34 -14.27 -3.84
N TRP A 85 29.51 -15.59 -4.02
CA TRP A 85 28.45 -16.57 -3.77
C TRP A 85 27.95 -16.56 -2.31
N ILE A 86 28.83 -16.28 -1.34
CA ILE A 86 28.46 -16.17 0.08
C ILE A 86 27.54 -14.97 0.32
N PHE A 87 27.86 -13.84 -0.30
CA PHE A 87 27.03 -12.65 -0.24
C PHE A 87 25.67 -12.87 -0.89
N ARG A 88 25.63 -13.59 -2.02
CA ARG A 88 24.37 -14.04 -2.63
C ARG A 88 23.50 -14.85 -1.65
N GLU A 89 24.09 -15.77 -0.89
CA GLU A 89 23.35 -16.57 0.10
C GLU A 89 22.81 -15.71 1.25
N TYR A 90 23.58 -14.73 1.74
CA TYR A 90 23.14 -13.81 2.78
C TYR A 90 21.92 -12.99 2.32
N VAL A 91 22.01 -12.43 1.12
CA VAL A 91 20.95 -11.62 0.51
C VAL A 91 19.69 -12.46 0.26
N LYS A 92 19.82 -13.67 -0.28
CA LYS A 92 18.66 -14.57 -0.50
C LYS A 92 18.00 -14.97 0.82
N LYS A 93 18.78 -15.20 1.88
CA LYS A 93 18.24 -15.58 3.18
C LYS A 93 17.51 -14.43 3.89
N ARG A 94 17.95 -13.18 3.69
CA ARG A 94 17.34 -11.98 4.31
C ARG A 94 16.19 -11.39 3.50
N PHE A 95 16.28 -11.43 2.17
CA PHE A 95 15.36 -10.71 1.28
C PHE A 95 14.60 -11.63 0.31
N GLU A 96 14.72 -12.95 0.50
CA GLU A 96 14.09 -14.04 -0.27
C GLU A 96 14.54 -14.12 -1.73
N LYS A 97 14.23 -13.08 -2.53
CA LYS A 97 14.50 -13.02 -3.97
C LYS A 97 15.47 -11.88 -4.28
N TRP A 98 16.45 -12.16 -5.14
CA TRP A 98 17.44 -11.17 -5.58
C TRP A 98 16.82 -9.86 -6.12
N PRO A 99 15.78 -9.88 -6.97
CA PRO A 99 15.13 -8.65 -7.43
C PRO A 99 14.50 -7.81 -6.30
N TYR A 100 14.09 -8.43 -5.19
CA TYR A 100 13.55 -7.71 -4.04
C TYR A 100 14.67 -7.01 -3.25
N ALA A 101 15.83 -7.67 -3.11
CA ALA A 101 17.01 -7.04 -2.53
C ALA A 101 17.49 -5.84 -3.37
N LEU A 102 17.56 -6.00 -4.70
CA LEU A 102 17.89 -4.90 -5.61
C LEU A 102 16.89 -3.74 -5.45
N GLN A 103 15.59 -4.04 -5.43
CA GLN A 103 14.56 -3.02 -5.22
C GLN A 103 14.71 -2.29 -3.88
N LYS A 104 14.98 -3.02 -2.78
CA LYS A 104 15.23 -2.42 -1.45
C LYS A 104 16.50 -1.58 -1.42
N ALA A 105 17.52 -1.95 -2.19
CA ALA A 105 18.74 -1.16 -2.36
C ALA A 105 18.53 0.09 -3.24
N GLY A 106 17.36 0.28 -3.84
CA GLY A 106 17.07 1.37 -4.78
C GLY A 106 17.55 1.10 -6.22
N LEU A 107 17.96 -0.14 -6.50
CA LEU A 107 18.50 -0.58 -7.79
C LEU A 107 17.40 -1.15 -8.70
N GLY A 108 17.69 -1.19 -10.01
CA GLY A 108 16.79 -1.75 -11.01
C GLY A 108 16.64 -3.27 -10.86
N LYS A 109 15.43 -3.80 -11.06
CA LYS A 109 15.17 -5.24 -11.00
C LYS A 109 15.86 -6.05 -12.12
N SER A 110 16.14 -5.39 -13.24
CA SER A 110 16.86 -5.98 -14.37
C SER A 110 18.36 -5.98 -14.07
N ALA A 111 18.87 -7.16 -13.69
CA ALA A 111 20.25 -7.33 -13.25
C ALA A 111 21.20 -7.75 -14.38
N GLY A 112 22.49 -7.46 -14.22
CA GLY A 112 23.57 -7.82 -15.13
C GLY A 112 23.82 -6.81 -16.26
N LYS A 113 24.81 -7.10 -17.11
CA LYS A 113 25.24 -6.23 -18.23
C LYS A 113 24.13 -5.84 -19.22
N GLY A 114 23.07 -6.65 -19.33
CA GLY A 114 21.88 -6.35 -20.16
C GLY A 114 20.78 -5.58 -19.42
N GLY A 115 20.99 -5.25 -18.15
CA GLY A 115 20.08 -4.46 -17.32
C GLY A 115 20.16 -2.96 -17.59
N LYS A 116 19.27 -2.19 -16.97
CA LYS A 116 19.34 -0.72 -17.05
C LYS A 116 20.55 -0.22 -16.26
N THR A 117 21.24 0.79 -16.79
CA THR A 117 22.29 1.51 -16.05
C THR A 117 21.69 2.19 -14.82
N ILE A 118 22.54 2.45 -13.82
CA ILE A 118 22.11 3.15 -12.59
C ILE A 118 21.50 4.51 -12.93
N GLN A 119 22.19 5.30 -13.76
CA GLN A 119 21.71 6.62 -14.17
C GLN A 119 20.32 6.57 -14.81
N LYS A 120 20.06 5.59 -15.68
CA LYS A 120 18.74 5.41 -16.31
C LYS A 120 17.67 4.99 -15.31
N SER A 121 18.01 4.14 -14.35
CA SER A 121 17.09 3.74 -13.27
C SER A 121 16.76 4.92 -12.36
N GLU A 122 17.74 5.75 -12.03
CA GLU A 122 17.54 6.95 -11.21
C GLU A 122 16.71 8.02 -11.91
N THR A 123 16.91 8.24 -13.21
CA THR A 123 16.11 9.21 -13.97
C THR A 123 14.66 8.77 -14.08
N GLU A 124 14.41 7.48 -14.35
CA GLU A 124 13.06 6.90 -14.33
C GLU A 124 12.41 7.02 -12.94
N ASN A 125 13.15 6.73 -11.86
CA ASN A 125 12.65 6.89 -10.50
C ASN A 125 12.34 8.37 -10.18
N ARG A 126 13.21 9.30 -10.57
CA ARG A 126 12.97 10.74 -10.40
C ARG A 126 11.73 11.20 -11.18
N GLN A 127 11.56 10.73 -12.42
CA GLN A 127 10.36 11.01 -13.21
C GLN A 127 9.11 10.43 -12.54
N LYS A 128 9.17 9.18 -12.08
CA LYS A 128 8.07 8.54 -11.34
C LYS A 128 7.67 9.36 -10.11
N GLN A 129 8.63 9.79 -9.30
CA GLN A 129 8.36 10.60 -8.10
C GLN A 129 7.77 11.97 -8.46
N LYS A 130 8.26 12.61 -9.53
CA LYS A 130 7.68 13.86 -10.05
C LYS A 130 6.21 13.70 -10.43
N LEU A 131 5.86 12.61 -11.13
CA LEU A 131 4.48 12.32 -11.54
C LEU A 131 3.57 12.06 -10.33
N LEU A 132 4.06 11.32 -9.33
CA LEU A 132 3.31 11.09 -8.08
C LEU A 132 3.09 12.40 -7.32
N GLY A 133 4.09 13.29 -7.28
CA GLY A 133 3.97 14.63 -6.69
C GLY A 133 2.93 15.50 -7.41
N GLN A 134 2.90 15.46 -8.75
CA GLN A 134 1.87 16.16 -9.53
C GLN A 134 0.46 15.61 -9.27
N LEU A 135 0.32 14.29 -9.18
CA LEU A 135 -0.94 13.63 -8.85
C LEU A 135 -1.43 14.02 -7.44
N LYS A 136 -0.51 14.08 -6.47
CA LYS A 136 -0.80 14.49 -5.09
C LYS A 136 -1.23 15.96 -5.02
N ASN A 137 -0.47 16.88 -5.61
CA ASN A 137 -0.84 18.30 -5.66
C ASN A 137 -2.20 18.50 -6.34
N LYS A 138 -2.49 17.74 -7.41
CA LYS A 138 -3.81 17.78 -8.06
C LYS A 138 -4.93 17.34 -7.13
N ALA A 139 -4.73 16.30 -6.33
CA ALA A 139 -5.70 15.85 -5.34
C ALA A 139 -5.92 16.89 -4.24
N GLU A 140 -4.84 17.50 -3.73
CA GLU A 140 -4.89 18.57 -2.72
C GLU A 140 -5.64 19.80 -3.26
N LYS A 141 -5.29 20.25 -4.47
CA LYS A 141 -5.96 21.40 -5.12
C LYS A 141 -7.44 21.14 -5.39
N ASN A 142 -7.78 19.92 -5.81
CA ASN A 142 -9.17 19.55 -6.11
C ASN A 142 -9.99 19.33 -4.84
N GLY A 143 -9.35 18.94 -3.74
CA GLY A 143 -10.06 18.53 -2.54
C GLY A 143 -10.72 17.16 -2.62
N TYR A 144 -10.50 16.41 -3.69
CA TYR A 144 -11.04 15.08 -3.89
C TYR A 144 -10.11 14.25 -4.78
N LEU A 145 -10.32 12.94 -4.80
CA LEU A 145 -9.52 12.03 -5.61
C LEU A 145 -9.62 12.36 -7.11
N PRO A 146 -8.50 12.68 -7.78
CA PRO A 146 -8.53 13.03 -9.19
C PRO A 146 -8.93 11.80 -10.03
N HIS A 147 -9.93 11.98 -10.89
CA HIS A 147 -10.37 10.95 -11.81
C HIS A 147 -9.38 10.86 -13.00
N PRO A 148 -9.04 9.65 -13.51
CA PRO A 148 -8.09 9.50 -14.62
C PRO A 148 -8.40 10.38 -15.85
N ASN A 149 -9.68 10.50 -16.22
CA ASN A 149 -10.12 11.33 -17.34
C ASN A 149 -9.92 12.85 -17.12
N GLN A 150 -9.79 13.32 -15.87
CA GLN A 150 -9.46 14.72 -15.57
C GLN A 150 -7.96 15.00 -15.73
N CYS A 151 -7.15 13.94 -15.85
CA CYS A 151 -5.69 13.99 -15.88
C CYS A 151 -5.13 13.11 -17.00
N PRO A 152 -5.52 13.33 -18.27
CA PRO A 152 -5.14 12.44 -19.38
C PRO A 152 -3.62 12.35 -19.60
N GLN A 153 -2.89 13.46 -19.41
CA GLN A 153 -1.43 13.47 -19.53
C GLN A 153 -0.77 12.61 -18.42
N LEU A 154 -1.16 12.81 -17.16
CA LEU A 154 -0.65 11.99 -16.05
C LEU A 154 -1.02 10.52 -16.24
N ARG A 155 -2.22 10.22 -16.74
CA ARG A 155 -2.65 8.84 -17.07
C ARG A 155 -1.70 8.18 -18.06
N GLU A 156 -1.35 8.87 -19.14
CA GLU A 156 -0.46 8.34 -20.17
C GLU A 156 0.98 8.17 -19.70
N GLU A 157 1.48 9.02 -18.80
CA GLU A 157 2.82 8.88 -18.24
C GLU A 157 2.90 7.82 -17.14
N LEU A 158 1.89 7.74 -16.26
CA LEU A 158 1.85 6.80 -15.14
C LEU A 158 1.65 5.35 -15.58
N LYS A 159 1.04 5.09 -16.74
CA LYS A 159 0.87 3.72 -17.27
C LYS A 159 2.19 2.96 -17.45
N LYS A 160 3.32 3.68 -17.56
CA LYS A 160 4.67 3.09 -17.64
C LYS A 160 5.12 2.46 -16.31
N TYR A 161 4.54 2.90 -15.20
CA TYR A 161 4.99 2.57 -13.85
C TYR A 161 3.95 1.81 -13.03
N PHE A 162 2.66 1.91 -13.37
CA PHE A 162 1.54 1.36 -12.60
C PHE A 162 0.56 0.61 -13.49
N TYR A 163 0.00 -0.47 -12.96
CA TYR A 163 -1.03 -1.26 -13.65
C TYR A 163 -2.39 -0.60 -13.56
N THR A 164 -2.73 -0.01 -12.41
CA THR A 164 -4.03 0.62 -12.16
C THR A 164 -3.87 2.04 -11.67
N TRP A 165 -4.89 2.87 -11.88
CA TRP A 165 -4.91 4.23 -11.32
C TRP A 165 -4.98 4.21 -9.79
N GLY A 166 -5.68 3.23 -9.20
CA GLY A 166 -5.70 3.02 -7.75
C GLY A 166 -4.30 2.80 -7.17
N ASP A 167 -3.44 2.02 -7.83
CA ASP A 167 -2.05 1.80 -7.39
C ASP A 167 -1.23 3.10 -7.45
N ALA A 168 -1.45 3.93 -8.46
CA ALA A 168 -0.79 5.23 -8.59
C ALA A 168 -1.22 6.20 -7.47
N LEU A 169 -2.52 6.25 -7.14
CA LEU A 169 -3.04 7.06 -6.03
C LEU A 169 -2.47 6.59 -4.68
N ALA A 170 -2.43 5.28 -4.44
CA ALA A 170 -1.86 4.70 -3.23
C ALA A 170 -0.36 5.00 -3.11
N ALA A 171 0.39 4.86 -4.20
CA ALA A 171 1.82 5.18 -4.25
C ALA A 171 2.11 6.68 -4.07
N ALA A 172 1.17 7.56 -4.44
CA ALA A 172 1.25 9.00 -4.17
C ALA A 172 0.89 9.36 -2.72
N GLY A 173 0.50 8.38 -1.89
CA GLY A 173 0.08 8.60 -0.51
C GLY A 173 -1.26 9.34 -0.40
N ILE A 174 -2.10 9.27 -1.43
CA ILE A 174 -3.41 9.93 -1.44
C ILE A 174 -4.42 9.01 -0.77
N ASP A 175 -4.85 9.39 0.43
CA ASP A 175 -5.84 8.65 1.19
C ASP A 175 -7.26 9.18 0.90
N ASN A 176 -8.18 8.27 0.58
CA ASN A 176 -9.59 8.57 0.30
C ASN A 176 -10.33 9.18 1.51
N SER A 177 -9.89 8.93 2.76
CA SER A 177 -10.57 9.50 3.92
C SER A 177 -10.21 10.96 4.21
N ARG A 178 -9.03 11.42 3.77
CA ARG A 178 -8.58 12.81 4.04
C ARG A 178 -9.31 13.83 3.15
N SER A 179 -9.72 13.44 1.94
CA SER A 179 -10.30 14.38 0.98
C SER A 179 -11.77 14.75 1.26
N ALA A 180 -12.46 14.06 2.18
CA ALA A 180 -13.89 14.27 2.37
C ALA A 180 -14.25 15.39 3.37
N GLY A 181 -13.31 15.83 4.21
CA GLY A 181 -13.58 16.80 5.29
C GLY A 181 -13.60 18.25 4.84
N ASP A 182 -12.62 18.66 4.02
CA ASP A 182 -12.25 20.06 3.84
C ASP A 182 -13.20 20.88 2.93
N PHE A 183 -14.19 20.25 2.29
CA PHE A 183 -15.07 20.90 1.29
C PHE A 183 -16.57 20.79 1.61
N LYS A 184 -16.92 20.41 2.85
CA LYS A 184 -18.31 20.31 3.31
C LYS A 184 -18.77 21.64 3.91
N TYR A 185 -19.88 22.20 3.43
CA TYR A 185 -20.47 23.43 3.95
C TYR A 185 -21.98 23.25 4.20
N LYS A 186 -22.53 23.91 5.22
CA LYS A 186 -23.98 23.98 5.45
C LYS A 186 -24.56 25.21 4.76
N VAL A 187 -25.68 25.03 4.06
CA VAL A 187 -26.44 26.13 3.47
C VAL A 187 -27.66 26.37 4.38
N MET A 188 -27.72 27.55 5.01
CA MET A 188 -28.75 27.88 6.01
C MET A 188 -30.13 28.13 5.40
N GLU A 189 -30.21 28.47 4.11
CA GLU A 189 -31.47 28.75 3.40
C GLU A 189 -31.90 27.59 2.50
N SER A 190 -32.77 26.73 3.03
CA SER A 190 -33.49 25.73 2.23
C SER A 190 -34.93 26.19 1.96
N ASP A 191 -35.15 26.62 0.72
CA ASP A 191 -36.49 26.73 0.12
C ASP A 191 -37.32 25.46 0.41
N GLY A 192 -38.61 25.59 0.69
CA GLY A 192 -39.44 24.51 1.25
C GLY A 192 -39.40 23.20 0.46
N ALA A 193 -39.28 23.29 -0.87
CA ALA A 193 -39.16 22.12 -1.76
C ALA A 193 -37.84 21.34 -1.59
N TYR A 194 -36.72 22.01 -1.28
CA TYR A 194 -35.45 21.32 -1.01
C TYR A 194 -35.44 20.69 0.38
N SER A 195 -36.11 21.30 1.36
CA SER A 195 -36.29 20.73 2.70
C SER A 195 -37.01 19.38 2.61
N GLN A 196 -38.07 19.28 1.79
CA GLN A 196 -38.77 18.01 1.55
C GLN A 196 -37.86 16.95 0.91
N MET A 197 -37.05 17.33 -0.08
CA MET A 197 -36.09 16.41 -0.70
C MET A 197 -35.01 15.95 0.29
N LEU A 198 -34.54 16.83 1.18
CA LEU A 198 -33.58 16.47 2.22
C LEU A 198 -34.20 15.55 3.28
N GLU A 199 -35.46 15.78 3.66
CA GLU A 199 -36.16 14.88 4.59
C GLU A 199 -36.41 13.50 3.98
N GLU A 200 -36.70 13.42 2.68
CA GLU A 200 -36.79 12.14 1.96
C GLU A 200 -35.45 11.40 1.96
N VAL A 201 -34.33 12.09 1.73
CA VAL A 201 -32.98 11.51 1.84
C VAL A 201 -32.71 10.97 3.25
N LYS A 202 -33.17 11.68 4.29
CA LYS A 202 -33.04 11.25 5.68
C LYS A 202 -33.91 10.03 5.98
N LYS A 203 -35.14 9.99 5.47
CA LYS A 203 -36.05 8.83 5.58
C LYS A 203 -35.43 7.58 4.95
N GLN A 204 -34.88 7.72 3.74
CA GLN A 204 -34.15 6.63 3.07
C GLN A 204 -32.94 6.16 3.88
N ALA A 205 -32.24 7.09 4.56
CA ALA A 205 -31.12 6.72 5.41
C ALA A 205 -31.52 5.88 6.62
N VAL A 206 -32.68 6.17 7.21
CA VAL A 206 -33.27 5.38 8.30
C VAL A 206 -33.68 4.00 7.79
N GLU A 207 -34.37 3.93 6.65
CA GLU A 207 -34.81 2.68 6.03
C GLU A 207 -33.64 1.76 5.68
N TYR A 208 -32.58 2.31 5.06
CA TYR A 208 -31.40 1.55 4.70
C TYR A 208 -30.46 1.27 5.87
N GLY A 209 -30.64 1.95 7.01
CA GLY A 209 -29.72 1.89 8.15
C GLY A 209 -28.35 2.49 7.87
N ARG A 210 -28.19 3.28 6.80
CA ARG A 210 -26.96 3.95 6.38
C ARG A 210 -27.29 5.11 5.46
N ALA A 211 -26.33 5.99 5.20
CA ALA A 211 -26.51 7.04 4.20
C ALA A 211 -26.78 6.45 2.79
N PRO A 212 -27.77 6.99 2.05
CA PRO A 212 -28.07 6.54 0.70
C PRO A 212 -26.93 6.93 -0.26
N MET A 213 -26.64 6.03 -1.20
CA MET A 213 -25.76 6.32 -2.32
C MET A 213 -26.50 7.14 -3.37
N HIS A 214 -25.75 7.98 -4.07
CA HIS A 214 -26.30 8.90 -5.06
C HIS A 214 -27.08 8.25 -6.22
N PHE A 215 -26.98 6.93 -6.43
CA PHE A 215 -27.71 6.19 -7.45
C PHE A 215 -28.97 5.50 -6.93
N GLU A 216 -29.14 5.45 -5.60
CA GLU A 216 -30.31 4.85 -4.92
C GLU A 216 -31.45 5.86 -4.77
N VAL A 217 -31.12 7.14 -4.95
CA VAL A 217 -32.05 8.26 -4.88
C VAL A 217 -32.58 8.57 -6.27
N ASP A 218 -33.84 9.01 -6.34
CA ASP A 218 -34.47 9.43 -7.58
C ASP A 218 -33.57 10.39 -8.39
N LYS A 219 -33.50 10.15 -9.70
CA LYS A 219 -32.56 10.81 -10.61
C LYS A 219 -32.85 12.31 -10.73
N GLU A 220 -34.12 12.70 -10.72
CA GLU A 220 -34.51 14.10 -10.86
C GLU A 220 -34.23 14.88 -9.57
N MET A 221 -34.62 14.32 -8.43
CA MET A 221 -34.30 14.84 -7.10
C MET A 221 -32.79 15.00 -6.93
N ARG A 222 -32.01 13.96 -7.25
CA ARG A 222 -30.54 14.00 -7.23
C ARG A 222 -29.99 15.16 -8.07
N ARG A 223 -30.48 15.34 -9.29
CA ARG A 223 -30.01 16.42 -10.19
C ARG A 223 -30.27 17.81 -9.59
N LYS A 224 -31.44 18.03 -9.01
CA LYS A 224 -31.81 19.29 -8.34
C LYS A 224 -30.91 19.54 -7.12
N LEU A 225 -30.72 18.53 -6.27
CA LEU A 225 -29.85 18.61 -5.10
C LEU A 225 -28.38 18.88 -5.47
N LEU A 226 -27.83 18.18 -6.47
CA LEU A 226 -26.46 18.42 -6.93
C LEU A 226 -26.28 19.81 -7.54
N LYS A 227 -27.30 20.36 -8.23
CA LYS A 227 -27.24 21.73 -8.76
C LYS A 227 -27.16 22.78 -7.64
N LYS A 228 -27.86 22.56 -6.52
CA LYS A 228 -27.88 23.51 -5.38
C LYS A 228 -26.68 23.35 -4.45
N TYR A 229 -26.35 22.11 -4.06
CA TYR A 229 -25.35 21.80 -3.04
C TYR A 229 -23.98 21.38 -3.62
N GLY A 230 -23.86 21.30 -4.95
CA GLY A 230 -22.62 21.03 -5.68
C GLY A 230 -22.18 19.56 -5.71
N SER A 231 -22.24 18.86 -4.57
CA SER A 231 -21.81 17.47 -4.44
C SER A 231 -22.76 16.64 -3.58
N TRP A 232 -22.77 15.31 -3.78
CA TRP A 232 -23.59 14.42 -2.96
C TRP A 232 -23.13 14.40 -1.49
N GLY A 233 -21.82 14.55 -1.25
CA GLY A 233 -21.29 14.67 0.10
C GLY A 233 -21.85 15.89 0.83
N ASN A 234 -22.01 17.03 0.14
CA ASN A 234 -22.61 18.23 0.71
C ASN A 234 -24.10 18.09 0.97
N VAL A 235 -24.83 17.36 0.10
CA VAL A 235 -26.24 17.02 0.32
C VAL A 235 -26.39 16.21 1.62
N LEU A 236 -25.61 15.15 1.77
CA LEU A 236 -25.61 14.33 2.99
C LEU A 236 -25.21 15.15 4.22
N TYR A 237 -24.24 16.06 4.07
CA TYR A 237 -23.82 16.94 5.15
C TYR A 237 -24.92 17.88 5.65
N GLN A 238 -25.86 18.31 4.79
CA GLN A 238 -27.02 19.12 5.23
C GLN A 238 -27.89 18.37 6.24
N VAL A 239 -28.03 17.06 6.06
CA VAL A 239 -28.85 16.18 6.92
C VAL A 239 -28.04 15.50 8.02
N GLY A 240 -26.78 15.92 8.24
CA GLY A 240 -25.91 15.35 9.26
C GLY A 240 -25.38 13.95 8.95
N LEU A 241 -25.44 13.53 7.68
CA LEU A 241 -24.96 12.24 7.20
C LEU A 241 -23.58 12.37 6.55
N GLU A 242 -22.84 11.27 6.52
CA GLU A 242 -21.58 11.17 5.81
C GLU A 242 -21.68 10.22 4.61
N SER A 243 -21.00 10.58 3.53
CA SER A 243 -20.92 9.75 2.34
C SER A 243 -20.13 8.47 2.59
N ALA A 244 -20.61 7.36 2.04
CA ALA A 244 -19.84 6.13 1.95
C ALA A 244 -18.53 6.35 1.17
N VAL A 245 -17.42 5.87 1.72
CA VAL A 245 -16.07 6.02 1.17
C VAL A 245 -15.62 4.70 0.56
N CYS A 246 -15.30 4.68 -0.73
CA CYS A 246 -14.81 3.46 -1.37
C CYS A 246 -13.45 3.02 -0.78
N ILE A 247 -13.30 1.76 -0.40
CA ILE A 247 -12.09 1.21 0.21
C ILE A 247 -10.90 1.27 -0.76
N ARG A 248 -11.13 0.97 -2.03
CA ARG A 248 -10.11 0.97 -3.08
C ARG A 248 -10.64 1.64 -4.35
N PRO A 249 -10.67 2.98 -4.39
CA PRO A 249 -11.12 3.71 -5.56
C PRO A 249 -10.21 3.40 -6.75
N PHE A 250 -10.80 3.18 -7.93
CA PHE A 250 -10.08 2.94 -9.19
C PHE A 250 -9.15 1.70 -9.22
N ALA A 251 -9.33 0.73 -8.32
CA ALA A 251 -8.56 -0.52 -8.34
C ALA A 251 -8.76 -1.33 -9.63
N ASP A 252 -9.94 -1.26 -10.23
CA ASP A 252 -10.24 -1.90 -11.51
C ASP A 252 -10.00 -0.97 -12.72
N TYR A 253 -9.53 0.26 -12.51
CA TYR A 253 -9.18 1.16 -13.59
C TYR A 253 -7.76 0.88 -14.05
N TYR A 254 -7.62 -0.09 -14.95
CA TYR A 254 -6.35 -0.42 -15.58
C TYR A 254 -5.85 0.77 -16.42
N LEU A 255 -4.53 0.99 -16.43
CA LEU A 255 -3.86 2.00 -17.26
C LEU A 255 -3.33 1.42 -18.58
N ASP A 256 -3.34 0.09 -18.71
CA ASP A 256 -2.90 -0.64 -19.88
C ASP A 256 -4.07 -0.90 -20.88
N TYR A 257 -3.84 -1.82 -21.82
CA TYR A 257 -4.83 -2.21 -22.83
C TYR A 257 -6.13 -2.78 -22.23
N ARG A 258 -6.10 -3.34 -21.01
CA ARG A 258 -7.27 -3.91 -20.34
C ARG A 258 -8.30 -2.86 -19.95
N SER A 259 -7.90 -1.59 -19.92
CA SER A 259 -8.83 -0.45 -19.75
C SER A 259 -9.92 -0.42 -20.83
N ARG A 260 -9.65 -0.97 -22.02
CA ARG A 260 -10.59 -1.00 -23.15
C ARG A 260 -11.59 -2.15 -23.06
N THR A 261 -11.16 -3.29 -22.52
CA THR A 261 -11.96 -4.53 -22.45
C THR A 261 -12.68 -4.68 -21.12
N ASN A 262 -12.16 -4.10 -20.04
CA ASN A 262 -12.66 -4.30 -18.68
C ASN A 262 -13.48 -3.10 -18.18
N LYS A 263 -14.40 -2.60 -19.01
CA LYS A 263 -15.41 -1.61 -18.60
C LYS A 263 -16.48 -2.31 -17.75
N LYS A 264 -16.10 -2.79 -16.56
CA LYS A 264 -17.10 -3.27 -15.59
C LYS A 264 -18.06 -2.12 -15.33
N LYS A 265 -19.36 -2.41 -15.47
CA LYS A 265 -20.41 -1.49 -15.00
C LYS A 265 -20.18 -1.24 -13.52
N HIS A 266 -20.47 -0.02 -13.06
CA HIS A 266 -20.38 0.32 -11.64
C HIS A 266 -21.15 -0.74 -10.83
N SER A 267 -20.45 -1.43 -9.94
CA SER A 267 -21.10 -2.37 -9.04
C SER A 267 -21.81 -1.57 -7.94
N HIS A 268 -23.09 -1.87 -7.74
CA HIS A 268 -23.88 -1.31 -6.64
C HIS A 268 -23.61 -2.04 -5.31
N ASN A 269 -22.57 -2.88 -5.24
CA ASN A 269 -22.24 -3.65 -4.04
C ASN A 269 -21.48 -2.79 -3.02
N LEU A 270 -22.02 -2.73 -1.80
CA LEU A 270 -21.46 -2.02 -0.65
C LEU A 270 -20.21 -2.69 -0.06
N SER A 271 -19.86 -3.90 -0.49
CA SER A 271 -18.74 -4.67 0.06
C SER A 271 -17.40 -3.93 -0.03
N ASN A 272 -17.29 -2.97 -0.95
CA ASN A 272 -16.09 -2.18 -1.19
C ASN A 272 -16.19 -0.75 -0.62
N TYR A 273 -17.08 -0.50 0.35
CA TYR A 273 -17.28 0.81 0.95
C TYR A 273 -17.16 0.78 2.48
N TYR A 274 -16.64 1.87 3.02
CA TYR A 274 -16.73 2.25 4.43
C TYR A 274 -17.89 3.23 4.61
N TYR A 275 -18.80 2.94 5.54
CA TYR A 275 -19.97 3.79 5.80
C TYR A 275 -20.52 3.55 7.19
N THR A 276 -21.11 4.57 7.80
CA THR A 276 -21.72 4.47 9.12
C THR A 276 -23.01 3.67 9.06
N VAL A 277 -23.15 2.73 9.99
CA VAL A 277 -24.37 1.94 10.17
C VAL A 277 -25.14 2.50 11.36
N PHE A 278 -26.40 2.85 11.15
CA PHE A 278 -27.26 3.50 12.15
C PHE A 278 -28.21 2.51 12.85
N ASN A 279 -28.56 1.40 12.20
CA ASN A 279 -29.55 0.44 12.69
C ASN A 279 -28.94 -0.76 13.45
N LEU A 280 -27.90 -0.52 14.25
CA LEU A 280 -27.28 -1.58 15.05
C LEU A 280 -28.19 -1.96 16.23
N THR A 281 -28.61 -3.23 16.28
CA THR A 281 -29.29 -3.82 17.45
C THR A 281 -28.33 -3.92 18.63
N ASP A 282 -28.87 -4.15 19.82
CA ASP A 282 -28.04 -4.31 21.02
C ASP A 282 -27.15 -5.57 20.95
N GLU A 283 -27.56 -6.60 20.20
CA GLU A 283 -26.71 -7.76 19.91
C GLU A 283 -25.51 -7.35 19.03
N HIS A 284 -25.73 -6.56 17.97
CA HIS A 284 -24.64 -6.07 17.12
C HIS A 284 -23.67 -5.18 17.89
N LYS A 285 -24.16 -4.33 18.78
CA LYS A 285 -23.31 -3.47 19.64
C LYS A 285 -22.45 -4.31 20.58
N LYS A 286 -23.01 -5.34 21.22
CA LYS A 286 -22.26 -6.27 22.07
C LYS A 286 -21.17 -7.00 21.29
N ASP A 287 -21.51 -7.52 20.11
CA ASP A 287 -20.56 -8.19 19.21
C ASP A 287 -19.40 -7.25 18.81
N LEU A 288 -19.68 -5.97 18.52
CA LEU A 288 -18.66 -4.97 18.23
C LEU A 288 -17.78 -4.63 19.44
N GLU A 289 -18.34 -4.53 20.64
CA GLU A 289 -17.55 -4.22 21.85
C GLU A 289 -16.63 -5.38 22.22
N ILE A 290 -17.07 -6.64 22.07
CA ILE A 290 -16.22 -7.82 22.26
C ILE A 290 -15.00 -7.76 21.34
N LEU A 291 -15.22 -7.44 20.05
CA LEU A 291 -14.13 -7.30 19.09
C LEU A 291 -13.19 -6.14 19.44
N LYS A 292 -13.74 -5.02 19.89
CA LYS A 292 -12.96 -3.85 20.32
C LYS A 292 -12.07 -4.19 21.52
N GLU A 293 -12.59 -4.86 22.53
CA GLU A 293 -11.80 -5.33 23.68
C GLU A 293 -10.71 -6.31 23.25
N GLN A 294 -11.00 -7.23 22.34
CA GLN A 294 -10.01 -8.18 21.82
C GLN A 294 -8.86 -7.45 21.10
N ILE A 295 -9.17 -6.43 20.31
CA ILE A 295 -8.17 -5.59 19.63
C ILE A 295 -7.33 -4.83 20.66
N GLN A 296 -7.95 -4.24 21.68
CA GLN A 296 -7.24 -3.52 22.73
C GLN A 296 -6.32 -4.44 23.54
N LYS A 297 -6.78 -5.65 23.89
CA LYS A 297 -5.99 -6.64 24.65
C LYS A 297 -4.80 -7.19 23.86
N THR A 298 -4.97 -7.45 22.56
CA THR A 298 -3.94 -8.09 21.73
C THR A 298 -3.06 -7.12 20.95
N GLY A 299 -3.46 -5.86 20.85
CA GLY A 299 -2.83 -4.86 19.97
C GLY A 299 -2.90 -5.21 18.48
N LYS A 300 -3.74 -6.19 18.09
CA LYS A 300 -3.79 -6.73 16.72
C LYS A 300 -5.23 -6.85 16.25
N ILE A 301 -5.45 -6.55 14.97
CA ILE A 301 -6.74 -6.79 14.32
C ILE A 301 -6.95 -8.30 14.19
N PRO A 302 -8.04 -8.87 14.72
CA PRO A 302 -8.31 -10.29 14.60
C PRO A 302 -8.57 -10.68 13.15
N GLY A 303 -7.96 -11.78 12.73
CA GLY A 303 -8.23 -12.41 11.44
C GLY A 303 -9.64 -13.00 11.40
N LYS A 304 -10.18 -13.24 10.20
CA LYS A 304 -11.53 -13.80 10.02
C LYS A 304 -11.76 -15.10 10.80
N LYS A 305 -10.74 -15.92 10.97
CA LYS A 305 -10.80 -17.23 11.65
C LYS A 305 -10.65 -17.15 13.17
N GLU A 306 -10.25 -16.00 13.69
CA GLU A 306 -10.02 -15.77 15.13
C GLU A 306 -11.28 -15.24 15.83
N VAL A 307 -12.34 -15.00 15.07
CA VAL A 307 -13.65 -14.52 15.54
C VAL A 307 -14.69 -15.62 15.34
N PRO A 308 -15.59 -15.86 16.31
CA PRO A 308 -16.66 -16.85 16.17
C PRO A 308 -17.45 -16.67 14.87
N ASP A 309 -17.67 -17.77 14.15
CA ASP A 309 -18.26 -17.72 12.80
C ASP A 309 -19.67 -17.12 12.78
N GLN A 310 -20.48 -17.37 13.80
CA GLN A 310 -21.84 -16.82 13.91
C GLN A 310 -21.82 -15.30 14.13
N MET A 311 -20.99 -14.82 15.08
CA MET A 311 -20.77 -13.40 15.32
C MET A 311 -20.29 -12.70 14.04
N ARG A 312 -19.30 -13.28 13.34
CA ARG A 312 -18.80 -12.74 12.07
C ARG A 312 -19.91 -12.64 11.02
N LYS A 313 -20.75 -13.67 10.87
CA LYS A 313 -21.86 -13.67 9.90
C LYS A 313 -22.88 -12.57 10.20
N ARG A 314 -23.30 -12.42 11.47
CA ARG A 314 -24.22 -11.35 11.90
C ARG A 314 -23.66 -9.97 11.57
N LEU A 315 -22.42 -9.70 11.99
CA LEU A 315 -21.77 -8.40 11.75
C LEU A 315 -21.59 -8.10 10.26
N ILE A 316 -21.19 -9.09 9.45
CA ILE A 316 -21.07 -8.90 7.99
C ILE A 316 -22.43 -8.64 7.35
N ALA A 317 -23.50 -9.31 7.78
CA ALA A 317 -24.83 -9.10 7.22
C ALA A 317 -25.30 -7.66 7.38
N VAL A 318 -24.93 -7.01 8.48
CA VAL A 318 -25.34 -5.64 8.81
C VAL A 318 -24.38 -4.60 8.26
N CYS A 319 -23.07 -4.82 8.39
CA CYS A 319 -22.06 -3.88 7.92
C CYS A 319 -21.67 -4.08 6.44
N GLY A 320 -22.21 -5.08 5.74
CA GLY A 320 -21.96 -5.39 4.33
C GLY A 320 -20.58 -6.01 4.03
N SER A 321 -19.55 -5.73 4.83
CA SER A 321 -18.22 -6.36 4.70
C SER A 321 -17.47 -6.41 6.03
N TRP A 322 -16.53 -7.33 6.15
CA TRP A 322 -15.64 -7.42 7.32
C TRP A 322 -14.80 -6.14 7.49
N GLN A 323 -14.37 -5.54 6.39
CA GLN A 323 -13.63 -4.28 6.41
C GLN A 323 -14.48 -3.15 7.00
N ASN A 324 -15.77 -3.08 6.66
CA ASN A 324 -16.66 -2.08 7.24
C ASN A 324 -17.01 -2.37 8.71
N VAL A 325 -17.06 -3.64 9.14
CA VAL A 325 -17.16 -4.02 10.57
C VAL A 325 -16.00 -3.43 11.35
N LEU A 326 -14.76 -3.68 10.88
CA LEU A 326 -13.57 -3.12 11.51
C LEU A 326 -13.61 -1.59 11.49
N TRP A 327 -14.08 -1.00 10.39
CA TRP A 327 -14.23 0.45 10.28
C TRP A 327 -15.15 1.03 11.36
N GLN A 328 -16.28 0.39 11.69
CA GLN A 328 -17.17 0.84 12.78
C GLN A 328 -16.45 0.93 14.12
N ILE A 329 -15.56 -0.03 14.42
CA ILE A 329 -14.79 -0.06 15.67
C ILE A 329 -13.73 1.06 15.68
N THR A 330 -13.05 1.21 14.56
CA THR A 330 -11.88 2.09 14.43
C THR A 330 -12.20 3.57 14.28
N ARG A 331 -13.43 3.91 13.88
CA ARG A 331 -13.84 5.30 13.62
C ARG A 331 -14.00 6.15 14.88
N ASN A 332 -14.26 5.51 16.03
CA ASN A 332 -14.48 6.21 17.31
C ASN A 332 -13.19 6.35 18.15
N ASN A 333 -12.06 5.81 17.69
CA ASN A 333 -10.76 5.95 18.34
C ASN A 333 -9.79 6.52 17.31
N ASP A 334 -9.19 7.68 17.56
CA ASP A 334 -8.01 8.12 16.82
C ASP A 334 -6.89 7.06 16.99
N TRP A 335 -6.64 6.23 15.98
CA TRP A 335 -5.46 5.37 15.94
C TRP A 335 -4.86 5.29 14.52
N GLU A 336 -3.58 5.62 14.47
CA GLU A 336 -2.75 5.91 13.29
C GLU A 336 -2.27 4.69 12.48
N ILE A 337 -2.87 3.50 12.57
CA ILE A 337 -2.31 2.34 11.86
C ILE A 337 -3.04 2.10 10.53
N ARG A 338 -2.92 3.08 9.64
CA ARG A 338 -2.94 2.81 8.19
C ARG A 338 -1.50 2.79 7.71
N ASN A 339 -0.81 1.68 7.91
CA ASN A 339 0.28 1.17 7.07
C ASN A 339 1.06 0.11 7.83
N GLU A 340 0.74 -1.18 7.65
CA GLU A 340 1.76 -2.22 7.87
C GLU A 340 1.50 -3.57 7.18
N LYS A 341 0.43 -3.74 6.39
CA LYS A 341 0.16 -5.04 5.73
C LYS A 341 -0.23 -4.96 4.25
N THR A 342 0.38 -4.04 3.50
CA THR A 342 0.37 -4.10 2.02
C THR A 342 1.78 -4.03 1.41
N THR A 343 2.80 -4.44 2.18
CA THR A 343 4.15 -4.67 1.65
C THR A 343 4.66 -5.99 2.18
N ARG A 344 4.23 -7.07 1.53
CA ARG A 344 5.00 -8.32 1.44
C ARG A 344 5.12 -8.67 -0.02
#